data_AF-A0A329XJY3-F1
#
_entry.id   AF-A0A329XJY3-F1
#
_cell.length_a   1.000
_cell.length_b   1.000
_cell.length_c   1.000
_cell.angle_alpha   90.00
_cell.angle_beta   90.00
_cell.angle_gamma   90.00
#
_symmetry.space_group_name_H-M   'P 1'
#
loop_
_entity.id
_entity.type
_entity.pdbx_description
1 polymer ?
#
loop_
_entity_poly.entity_id
_entity_poly.type
_entity_poly.pdbx_seq_one_letter_code
_entity_poly.pdbx_strand_id
1 'polypeptide(L)'
;MRHPRTALAIPAALLLALGVTACQGGTTADPATPTTTPSPSATPSQDVPLQEALATPTAQTVSAMDIEVGDCLTYATPGDAADAGAETSNTQTPEPSASQPDTATADASANTASAAEPGTVSSVDLIDCAAPHRYEVYAEGAIAADAFPEGDLMEQYVSDICYDAFENYVGTSYDDAYTQGRYAVTSLRPTQSTWAQGDRRVSCLLTSVDGGDLTGSARSSDG
;
A
#
# COMPACT_ATOMS: atom_id res chain seq x y z
N MET A 1 -34.47 43.51 -2.19
CA MET A 1 -33.44 44.43 -1.64
C MET A 1 -32.10 44.02 -2.25
N ARG A 2 -31.57 44.84 -3.16
CA ARG A 2 -30.35 44.57 -3.94
C ARG A 2 -29.19 45.29 -3.26
N HIS A 3 -28.15 44.59 -2.83
CA HIS A 3 -26.93 45.22 -2.32
C HIS A 3 -25.92 45.40 -3.46
N PRO A 4 -25.36 46.62 -3.63
CA PRO A 4 -24.49 46.97 -4.75
C PRO A 4 -23.08 46.37 -4.61
N ARG A 5 -22.53 45.95 -5.76
CA ARG A 5 -21.13 45.54 -5.92
C ARG A 5 -20.24 46.77 -5.91
N THR A 6 -19.43 46.94 -4.88
CA THR A 6 -18.40 47.98 -4.83
C THR A 6 -17.18 47.51 -5.62
N ALA A 7 -17.00 48.07 -6.81
CA ALA A 7 -15.74 48.04 -7.53
C ALA A 7 -14.75 48.98 -6.84
N LEU A 8 -13.56 48.49 -6.50
CA LEU A 8 -12.42 49.35 -6.23
C LEU A 8 -11.26 48.92 -7.13
N ALA A 9 -10.97 49.77 -8.10
CA ALA A 9 -9.77 49.71 -8.92
C ALA A 9 -8.57 50.17 -8.08
N ILE A 10 -7.44 49.47 -8.18
CA ILE A 10 -6.13 49.99 -7.79
C ILE A 10 -5.19 49.80 -8.99
N PRO A 11 -4.50 50.86 -9.46
CA PRO A 11 -3.65 50.84 -10.64
C PRO A 11 -2.23 50.35 -10.33
N ALA A 12 -1.55 50.00 -11.42
CA ALA A 12 -0.23 49.39 -11.56
C ALA A 12 0.98 50.15 -10.98
N ALA A 13 2.02 49.40 -10.59
CA ALA A 13 3.46 49.69 -10.79
C ALA A 13 4.26 48.44 -10.36
N LEU A 14 4.82 47.63 -11.27
CA LEU A 14 6.13 47.75 -11.93
C LEU A 14 7.34 47.61 -11.00
N LEU A 15 7.92 46.41 -10.91
CA LEU A 15 9.36 46.22 -10.71
C LEU A 15 9.87 45.06 -11.59
N LEU A 16 10.69 45.44 -12.57
CA LEU A 16 11.57 44.55 -13.32
C LEU A 16 12.66 43.99 -12.40
N ALA A 17 12.94 42.70 -12.52
CA ALA A 17 14.28 42.17 -12.27
C ALA A 17 14.58 41.10 -13.34
N LEU A 18 15.37 41.50 -14.34
CA LEU A 18 16.03 40.61 -15.28
C LEU A 18 17.21 39.95 -14.56
N GLY A 19 17.14 38.64 -14.36
CA GLY A 19 18.27 37.81 -13.91
C GLY A 19 18.64 36.82 -14.99
N VAL A 20 19.40 37.25 -16.00
CA VAL A 20 20.06 36.36 -16.97
C VAL A 20 21.46 36.08 -16.44
N THR A 21 21.69 34.85 -15.97
CA THR A 21 23.05 34.36 -15.75
C THR A 21 23.25 33.13 -16.63
N ALA A 22 23.82 33.37 -17.80
CA ALA A 22 24.34 32.33 -18.67
C ALA A 22 25.74 31.93 -18.17
N CYS A 23 25.91 30.68 -17.78
CA CYS A 23 27.23 30.04 -17.71
C CYS A 23 27.37 29.12 -18.92
N GLN A 24 27.90 29.67 -20.01
CA GLN A 24 28.44 28.89 -21.12
C GLN A 24 29.94 28.69 -20.86
N GLY A 25 30.35 27.43 -20.76
CA GLY A 25 31.75 27.01 -20.84
C GLY A 25 31.87 25.82 -21.79
N GLY A 26 32.17 26.08 -23.07
CA GLY A 26 32.95 25.15 -23.90
C GLY A 26 34.39 25.11 -23.35
N THR A 27 35.27 24.16 -23.63
CA THR A 27 35.64 23.35 -24.80
C THR A 27 36.61 22.30 -24.19
N THR A 28 36.84 21.06 -24.62
CA THR A 28 37.41 20.54 -25.88
C THR A 28 37.50 19.03 -25.68
N ALA A 29 37.02 18.27 -26.65
CA ALA A 29 37.41 16.88 -26.85
C ALA A 29 38.86 16.84 -27.39
N ASP A 30 39.66 15.92 -26.89
CA ASP A 30 40.97 15.57 -27.46
C ASP A 30 40.97 14.07 -27.78
N PRO A 31 41.26 13.65 -29.04
CA PRO A 31 41.47 12.26 -29.40
C PRO A 31 42.97 11.96 -29.56
N ALA A 32 43.51 11.07 -28.73
CA ALA A 32 44.78 10.42 -29.02
C ALA A 32 44.79 8.96 -28.54
N THR A 33 45.01 8.07 -29.51
CA THR A 33 45.06 6.60 -29.43
C THR A 33 46.52 6.11 -29.19
N PRO A 34 46.82 4.79 -29.21
CA PRO A 34 47.06 3.90 -28.07
C PRO A 34 48.55 3.54 -27.83
N THR A 35 48.89 2.97 -26.66
CA THR A 35 50.13 2.14 -26.52
C THR A 35 50.03 1.09 -25.40
N THR A 36 49.95 -0.18 -25.82
CA THR A 36 50.55 -1.46 -25.35
C THR A 36 50.96 -1.70 -23.87
N THR A 37 50.20 -2.57 -23.17
CA THR A 37 50.52 -3.84 -22.42
C THR A 37 51.99 -4.12 -22.01
N PRO A 38 52.32 -4.61 -20.77
CA PRO A 38 51.81 -5.88 -20.22
C PRO A 38 51.48 -6.01 -18.71
N SER A 39 50.68 -7.05 -18.45
CA SER A 39 50.29 -7.67 -17.17
C SER A 39 51.51 -8.11 -16.34
N PRO A 40 51.42 -8.19 -15.00
CA PRO A 40 51.00 -9.47 -14.43
C PRO A 40 50.20 -9.38 -13.11
N SER A 41 49.33 -10.37 -12.94
CA SER A 41 49.04 -11.12 -11.71
C SER A 41 47.54 -11.26 -11.49
N ALA A 42 47.04 -12.40 -11.96
CA ALA A 42 45.74 -12.94 -11.61
C ALA A 42 45.64 -13.09 -10.09
N THR A 43 44.82 -12.26 -9.46
CA THR A 43 44.14 -12.66 -8.23
C THR A 43 43.04 -13.64 -8.65
N PRO A 44 42.87 -14.79 -7.98
CA PRO A 44 41.71 -15.64 -8.23
C PRO A 44 40.49 -14.81 -7.85
N SER A 45 39.77 -14.32 -8.87
CA SER A 45 38.38 -13.95 -8.69
C SER A 45 37.73 -15.24 -8.25
N GLN A 46 37.42 -15.33 -6.96
CA GLN A 46 36.50 -16.35 -6.53
C GLN A 46 35.26 -16.12 -7.38
N ASP A 47 34.94 -17.11 -8.22
CA ASP A 47 33.58 -17.38 -8.67
C ASP A 47 32.71 -17.32 -7.42
N VAL A 48 32.23 -16.13 -7.08
CA VAL A 48 31.02 -15.98 -6.30
C VAL A 48 29.98 -16.56 -7.24
N PRO A 49 29.39 -17.72 -6.91
CA PRO A 49 28.36 -18.25 -7.77
C PRO A 49 27.32 -17.14 -7.94
N LEU A 50 27.01 -16.82 -9.20
CA LEU A 50 25.77 -16.17 -9.57
C LEU A 50 24.62 -17.13 -9.24
N GLN A 51 24.48 -17.49 -7.95
CA GLN A 51 23.15 -17.62 -7.40
C GLN A 51 22.63 -16.18 -7.42
N GLU A 52 21.96 -15.81 -8.49
CA GLU A 52 20.72 -15.06 -8.34
C GLU A 52 19.92 -15.80 -7.27
N ALA A 53 20.19 -15.46 -6.01
CA ALA A 53 19.29 -15.74 -4.94
C ALA A 53 18.00 -15.09 -5.44
N LEU A 54 17.01 -15.93 -5.72
CA LEU A 54 15.62 -15.52 -5.72
C LEU A 54 15.42 -14.95 -4.31
N ALA A 55 15.74 -13.67 -4.13
CA ALA A 55 15.60 -12.99 -2.88
C ALA A 55 14.10 -12.97 -2.66
N THR A 56 13.63 -13.83 -1.76
CA THR A 56 12.24 -13.84 -1.36
C THR A 56 11.95 -12.41 -0.89
N PRO A 57 10.99 -11.70 -1.50
CA PRO A 57 10.67 -10.35 -1.06
C PRO A 57 10.35 -10.43 0.44
N THR A 58 11.11 -9.68 1.24
CA THR A 58 10.96 -9.73 2.70
C THR A 58 9.71 -8.96 3.05
N ALA A 59 8.68 -9.68 3.48
CA ALA A 59 7.48 -9.05 4.01
C ALA A 59 7.72 -8.63 5.47
N GLN A 60 7.14 -7.51 5.87
CA GLN A 60 7.15 -7.02 7.25
C GLN A 60 5.73 -6.95 7.80
N THR A 61 5.44 -7.71 8.86
CA THR A 61 4.16 -7.65 9.54
C THR A 61 4.03 -6.35 10.34
N VAL A 62 2.95 -5.60 10.09
CA VAL A 62 2.59 -4.36 10.81
C VAL A 62 1.14 -4.41 11.27
N SER A 63 0.76 -3.51 12.17
CA SER A 63 -0.64 -3.31 12.53
C SER A 63 -1.42 -2.79 11.32
N ALA A 64 -2.67 -3.24 11.15
CA ALA A 64 -3.56 -2.69 10.13
C ALA A 64 -3.86 -1.18 10.33
N MET A 65 -3.59 -0.64 11.53
CA MET A 65 -3.72 0.78 11.84
C MET A 65 -2.48 1.61 11.45
N ASP A 66 -1.36 0.96 11.12
CA ASP A 66 -0.08 1.60 10.82
C ASP A 66 0.21 1.60 9.31
N ILE A 67 -0.73 1.13 8.48
CA ILE A 67 -0.61 1.22 7.02
C ILE A 67 -0.73 2.67 6.56
N GLU A 68 -0.02 2.99 5.49
CA GLU A 68 0.02 4.33 4.91
C GLU A 68 -0.22 4.30 3.39
N VAL A 69 -0.55 5.46 2.82
CA VAL A 69 -0.76 5.59 1.36
C VAL A 69 0.51 5.26 0.58
N GLY A 70 0.44 4.24 -0.27
CA GLY A 70 1.55 3.69 -1.03
C GLY A 70 2.02 2.33 -0.54
N ASP A 71 1.52 1.86 0.61
CA ASP A 71 1.86 0.53 1.11
C ASP A 71 1.22 -0.58 0.28
N CYS A 72 2.04 -1.56 -0.08
CA CYS A 72 1.62 -2.77 -0.77
C CYS A 72 1.60 -3.94 0.19
N LEU A 73 0.52 -4.72 0.16
CA LEU A 73 0.16 -5.68 1.20
C LEU A 73 -0.08 -7.07 0.60
N THR A 74 0.39 -8.10 1.27
CA THR A 74 -0.06 -9.48 1.06
C THR A 74 -1.10 -9.87 2.12
N TYR A 75 -1.83 -10.97 1.92
CA TYR A 75 -2.67 -11.51 2.99
C TYR A 75 -1.77 -11.84 4.19
N ALA A 76 -2.10 -11.28 5.36
CA ALA A 76 -1.48 -11.70 6.61
C ALA A 76 -1.60 -13.22 6.74
N THR A 77 -0.49 -13.93 6.88
CA THR A 77 -0.52 -15.33 7.28
C THR A 77 -1.24 -15.42 8.63
N PRO A 78 -2.35 -16.19 8.75
CA PRO A 78 -2.93 -16.49 10.04
C PRO A 78 -1.95 -17.38 10.82
N GLY A 79 -0.98 -16.76 11.47
CA GLY A 79 0.14 -17.45 12.11
C GLY A 79 1.10 -16.49 12.82
N ASP A 80 1.27 -15.28 12.30
CA ASP A 80 2.24 -14.31 12.83
C ASP A 80 1.61 -13.24 13.74
N ALA A 81 0.27 -13.11 13.76
CA ALA A 81 -0.47 -12.27 14.70
C ALA A 81 -0.51 -12.81 16.15
N ALA A 82 0.15 -13.94 16.43
CA ALA A 82 0.21 -14.55 17.75
C ALA A 82 1.34 -14.00 18.65
N ASP A 83 2.24 -13.16 18.13
CA ASP A 83 3.34 -12.55 18.90
C ASP A 83 3.14 -11.03 19.11
N ALA A 84 1.91 -10.62 19.42
CA ALA A 84 1.66 -9.35 20.11
C ALA A 84 1.03 -9.68 21.46
N GLY A 85 1.84 -9.55 22.50
CA GLY A 85 1.62 -10.11 23.83
C GLY A 85 0.20 -9.97 24.38
N ALA A 86 -0.43 -11.11 24.59
CA ALA A 86 -1.52 -11.26 25.55
C ALA A 86 -0.97 -11.93 26.82
N GLU A 87 -0.45 -11.12 27.75
CA GLU A 87 -0.53 -11.50 29.14
C GLU A 87 -2.00 -11.51 29.55
N THR A 88 -2.61 -12.70 29.55
CA THR A 88 -3.69 -13.01 30.49
C THR A 88 -3.54 -14.46 30.90
N SER A 89 -2.85 -14.58 32.02
CA SER A 89 -2.99 -15.66 32.99
C SER A 89 -4.48 -16.02 33.15
N ASN A 90 -4.86 -17.22 32.72
CA ASN A 90 -5.93 -17.95 33.38
C ASN A 90 -5.54 -19.41 33.54
N THR A 91 -5.34 -19.75 34.80
CA THR A 91 -4.94 -21.03 35.35
C THR A 91 -5.90 -22.15 34.95
N GLN A 92 -5.33 -23.17 34.33
CA GLN A 92 -5.89 -24.51 34.14
C GLN A 92 -6.12 -25.23 35.48
N THR A 93 -7.17 -26.05 35.57
CA THR A 93 -7.21 -27.36 36.28
C THR A 93 -8.57 -28.06 36.03
N PRO A 94 -8.63 -29.41 35.90
CA PRO A 94 -9.20 -30.06 34.70
C PRO A 94 -10.26 -31.17 34.96
N GLU A 95 -10.59 -31.90 33.87
CA GLU A 95 -10.95 -33.34 33.76
C GLU A 95 -12.44 -33.78 33.75
N PRO A 96 -12.77 -35.00 33.23
CA PRO A 96 -12.34 -35.61 31.96
C PRO A 96 -13.49 -36.40 31.25
N SER A 97 -13.37 -36.68 29.95
CA SER A 97 -13.56 -38.05 29.41
C SER A 97 -13.44 -38.13 27.89
N ALA A 98 -12.74 -39.18 27.50
CA ALA A 98 -12.21 -39.50 26.19
C ALA A 98 -13.26 -40.03 25.20
N SER A 99 -12.98 -39.84 23.90
CA SER A 99 -12.64 -40.95 22.98
C SER A 99 -12.38 -40.39 21.58
N GLN A 100 -11.14 -40.54 21.11
CA GLN A 100 -10.75 -40.46 19.68
C GLN A 100 -11.29 -41.70 18.94
N PRO A 101 -11.39 -41.65 17.60
CA PRO A 101 -10.33 -42.33 16.87
C PRO A 101 -9.74 -41.54 15.70
N ASP A 102 -8.45 -41.82 15.47
CA ASP A 102 -7.59 -41.36 14.40
C ASP A 102 -8.17 -41.58 13.00
N THR A 103 -7.99 -40.58 12.13
CA THR A 103 -7.76 -40.82 10.69
C THR A 103 -6.78 -39.78 10.16
N ALA A 104 -5.53 -40.20 10.01
CA ALA A 104 -4.57 -39.52 9.14
C ALA A 104 -4.97 -39.79 7.68
N THR A 105 -5.23 -38.75 6.90
CA THR A 105 -5.14 -38.78 5.44
C THR A 105 -4.77 -37.39 4.93
N ALA A 106 -3.60 -37.35 4.30
CA ALA A 106 -3.14 -36.49 3.22
C ALA A 106 -3.42 -34.98 3.29
N ASP A 107 -2.30 -34.25 3.36
CA ASP A 107 -1.98 -33.09 2.52
C ASP A 107 -2.98 -32.84 1.38
N ALA A 108 -3.84 -31.87 1.61
CA ALA A 108 -4.35 -31.01 0.58
C ALA A 108 -4.30 -29.61 1.18
N SER A 109 -3.37 -28.80 0.65
CA SER A 109 -3.43 -27.36 0.70
C SER A 109 -4.82 -26.92 0.25
N ALA A 110 -5.74 -26.82 1.21
CA ALA A 110 -7.02 -26.20 1.02
C ALA A 110 -6.76 -24.70 1.02
N ASN A 111 -6.28 -24.22 -0.13
CA ASN A 111 -6.55 -22.90 -0.63
C ASN A 111 -8.08 -22.81 -0.85
N THR A 112 -8.82 -22.78 0.24
CA THR A 112 -10.18 -22.26 0.24
C THR A 112 -10.03 -20.77 0.14
N ALA A 113 -10.05 -20.29 -1.11
CA ALA A 113 -10.47 -18.94 -1.44
C ALA A 113 -11.89 -18.75 -0.90
N SER A 114 -11.98 -18.49 0.40
CA SER A 114 -13.19 -18.00 1.02
C SER A 114 -13.34 -16.58 0.49
N ALA A 115 -14.40 -16.34 -0.27
CA ALA A 115 -14.94 -15.00 -0.41
C ALA A 115 -14.91 -14.36 0.98
N ALA A 116 -14.17 -13.25 1.12
CA ALA A 116 -13.86 -12.69 2.42
C ALA A 116 -15.16 -12.27 3.11
N GLU A 117 -15.61 -13.09 4.06
CA GLU A 117 -16.54 -12.63 5.08
C GLU A 117 -15.93 -11.38 5.73
N PRO A 118 -16.73 -10.33 6.05
CA PRO A 118 -16.20 -9.14 6.70
C PRO A 118 -15.62 -9.53 8.07
N GLY A 119 -14.30 -9.65 8.11
CA GLY A 119 -13.53 -9.98 9.30
C GLY A 119 -12.77 -8.76 9.81
N THR A 120 -12.49 -8.76 11.11
CA THR A 120 -11.56 -7.78 11.69
C THR A 120 -10.14 -8.11 11.23
N VAL A 121 -9.45 -7.14 10.65
CA VAL A 121 -8.04 -7.24 10.29
C VAL A 121 -7.21 -6.53 11.37
N SER A 122 -6.35 -7.28 12.06
CA SER A 122 -5.48 -6.74 13.12
C SER A 122 -4.08 -6.39 12.62
N SER A 123 -3.55 -7.19 11.70
CA SER A 123 -2.21 -7.02 11.14
C SER A 123 -2.20 -7.40 9.67
N VAL A 124 -1.19 -6.91 8.96
CA VAL A 124 -0.98 -7.07 7.53
C VAL A 124 0.52 -7.19 7.26
N ASP A 125 0.86 -7.82 6.15
CA ASP A 125 2.25 -7.97 5.73
C ASP A 125 2.56 -6.95 4.62
N LEU A 126 3.42 -5.98 4.94
CA LEU A 126 3.95 -5.02 3.98
C LEU A 126 5.01 -5.67 3.11
N ILE A 127 4.97 -5.40 1.81
CA ILE A 127 5.93 -5.92 0.84
C ILE A 127 6.32 -4.81 -0.14
N ASP A 128 7.49 -4.92 -0.76
CA ASP A 128 7.86 -4.03 -1.86
C ASP A 128 6.80 -4.13 -2.98
N CYS A 129 6.25 -3.00 -3.42
CA CYS A 129 5.24 -2.97 -4.47
C CYS A 129 5.70 -3.59 -5.80
N ALA A 130 7.00 -3.64 -6.08
CA ALA A 130 7.55 -4.33 -7.24
C ALA A 130 7.41 -5.86 -7.15
N ALA A 131 7.23 -6.40 -5.95
CA ALA A 131 6.88 -7.79 -5.74
C ALA A 131 5.37 -8.02 -5.92
N PRO A 132 4.95 -9.26 -6.23
CA PRO A 132 3.54 -9.61 -6.26
C PRO A 132 2.85 -9.33 -4.93
N HIS A 133 1.74 -8.59 -4.96
CA HIS A 133 0.99 -8.22 -3.77
C HIS A 133 -0.52 -8.17 -4.07
N ARG A 134 -1.32 -8.12 -3.02
CA ARG A 134 -2.79 -8.27 -3.10
C ARG A 134 -3.53 -6.96 -3.08
N TYR A 135 -3.01 -6.03 -2.29
CA TYR A 135 -3.62 -4.75 -2.05
C TYR A 135 -2.58 -3.65 -2.07
N GLU A 136 -3.00 -2.47 -2.49
CA GLU A 136 -2.21 -1.24 -2.33
C GLU A 136 -3.10 -0.17 -1.71
N VAL A 137 -2.60 0.50 -0.68
CA VAL A 137 -3.32 1.61 -0.05
C VAL A 137 -3.16 2.84 -0.94
N TYR A 138 -4.24 3.33 -1.51
CA TYR A 138 -4.18 4.48 -2.43
C TYR A 138 -4.70 5.78 -1.81
N ALA A 139 -5.46 5.69 -0.73
CA ALA A 139 -5.99 6.84 -0.01
C ALA A 139 -6.32 6.51 1.43
N GLU A 140 -6.32 7.54 2.27
CA GLU A 140 -6.86 7.48 3.63
C GLU A 140 -7.70 8.72 3.91
N GLY A 141 -8.77 8.55 4.69
CA GLY A 141 -9.62 9.65 5.13
C GLY A 141 -10.22 9.37 6.50
N ALA A 142 -10.79 10.41 7.11
CA ALA A 142 -11.45 10.31 8.40
C ALA A 142 -12.96 10.47 8.26
N ILE A 143 -13.73 9.61 8.94
CA ILE A 143 -15.17 9.70 9.07
C ILE A 143 -15.50 10.89 9.97
N ALA A 144 -16.14 11.91 9.41
CA ALA A 144 -16.57 13.10 10.12
C ALA A 144 -17.95 12.91 10.77
N ALA A 145 -18.06 11.94 11.68
CA ALA A 145 -19.28 11.66 12.44
C ALA A 145 -19.01 11.64 13.95
N ASP A 146 -19.98 12.13 14.73
CA ASP A 146 -19.89 12.13 16.20
C ASP A 146 -20.11 10.72 16.79
N ALA A 147 -20.97 9.92 16.16
CA ALA A 147 -21.30 8.56 16.53
C ALA A 147 -20.90 7.57 15.42
N PHE A 148 -20.70 6.30 15.79
CA PHE A 148 -20.35 5.24 14.85
C PHE A 148 -21.44 5.11 13.77
N PRO A 149 -21.12 5.34 12.49
CA PRO A 149 -22.08 5.15 11.41
C PRO A 149 -22.44 3.67 11.24
N GLU A 150 -23.71 3.39 10.96
CA GLU A 150 -24.19 2.03 10.69
C GLU A 150 -24.77 1.93 9.28
N GLY A 151 -24.72 0.72 8.71
CA GLY A 151 -25.29 0.40 7.40
C GLY A 151 -24.88 1.39 6.32
N ASP A 152 -25.87 1.85 5.55
CA ASP A 152 -25.68 2.72 4.39
C ASP A 152 -24.95 4.04 4.70
N LEU A 153 -25.01 4.53 5.95
CA LEU A 153 -24.27 5.75 6.29
C LEU A 153 -22.76 5.50 6.32
N MET A 154 -22.33 4.35 6.84
CA MET A 154 -20.92 3.97 6.80
C MET A 154 -20.44 3.79 5.36
N GLU A 155 -21.25 3.12 4.53
CA GLU A 155 -20.91 2.90 3.12
C GLU A 155 -20.83 4.21 2.33
N GLN A 156 -21.67 5.20 2.64
CA GLN A 156 -21.55 6.55 2.07
C GLN A 156 -20.23 7.22 2.43
N TYR A 157 -19.82 7.21 3.71
CA TYR A 157 -18.52 7.78 4.09
C TYR A 157 -17.35 7.10 3.40
N VAL A 158 -17.37 5.77 3.33
CA VAL A 158 -16.33 5.00 2.62
C VAL A 158 -16.32 5.38 1.14
N SER A 159 -17.51 5.45 0.52
CA SER A 159 -17.64 5.79 -0.89
C SER A 159 -17.07 7.17 -1.20
N ASP A 160 -17.47 8.19 -0.44
CA ASP A 160 -17.01 9.56 -0.59
C ASP A 160 -15.48 9.67 -0.41
N ILE A 161 -14.92 8.99 0.60
CA ILE A 161 -13.47 9.03 0.87
C ILE A 161 -12.68 8.33 -0.23
N CYS A 162 -13.13 7.14 -0.66
CA CYS A 162 -12.35 6.26 -1.50
C CYS A 162 -12.47 6.60 -2.99
N TYR A 163 -13.69 6.77 -3.52
CA TYR A 163 -13.87 6.94 -4.96
C TYR A 163 -13.40 8.32 -5.45
N ASP A 164 -13.55 9.38 -4.63
CA ASP A 164 -13.06 10.71 -4.98
C ASP A 164 -11.52 10.77 -5.07
N ALA A 165 -10.83 9.94 -4.28
CA ALA A 165 -9.37 9.93 -4.21
C ALA A 165 -8.72 9.02 -5.28
N PHE A 166 -9.46 8.07 -5.84
CA PHE A 166 -8.92 7.03 -6.72
C PHE A 166 -8.22 7.61 -7.97
N GLU A 167 -8.89 8.51 -8.69
CA GLU A 167 -8.35 9.06 -9.95
C GLU A 167 -7.07 9.86 -9.72
N ASN A 168 -6.99 10.59 -8.60
CA ASN A 168 -5.79 11.34 -8.25
C ASN A 168 -4.58 10.43 -8.00
N TYR A 169 -4.82 9.22 -7.47
CA TYR A 169 -3.74 8.26 -7.22
C TYR A 169 -3.36 7.48 -8.49
N VAL A 170 -4.35 6.91 -9.19
CA VAL A 170 -4.12 5.95 -10.29
C VAL A 170 -3.96 6.65 -11.65
N GLY A 171 -4.43 7.90 -11.78
CA GLY A 171 -4.39 8.67 -13.02
C GLY A 171 -5.50 8.31 -14.03
N THR A 172 -6.48 7.51 -13.63
CA THR A 172 -7.68 7.19 -14.43
C THR A 172 -8.88 7.05 -13.50
N SER A 173 -10.07 7.32 -14.03
CA SER A 173 -11.32 7.12 -13.28
C SER A 173 -11.46 5.67 -12.82
N TYR A 174 -12.14 5.46 -11.68
CA TYR A 174 -12.44 4.12 -11.18
C TYR A 174 -13.27 3.31 -12.19
N ASP A 175 -14.29 3.92 -12.80
CA ASP A 175 -15.17 3.26 -13.76
C ASP A 175 -14.40 2.73 -14.98
N ASP A 176 -13.44 3.49 -15.49
CA ASP A 176 -12.58 3.06 -16.59
C ASP A 176 -11.65 1.93 -16.15
N ALA A 177 -11.01 2.06 -14.98
CA ALA A 177 -10.12 1.03 -14.44
C ALA A 177 -10.85 -0.30 -14.19
N TYR A 178 -12.07 -0.24 -13.67
CA TYR A 178 -12.91 -1.39 -13.41
C TYR A 178 -13.41 -2.04 -14.71
N THR A 179 -13.89 -1.24 -15.67
CA THR A 179 -14.39 -1.74 -16.96
C THR A 179 -13.28 -2.36 -17.82
N GLN A 180 -12.05 -1.85 -17.70
CA GLN A 180 -10.86 -2.46 -18.32
C GLN A 180 -10.39 -3.73 -17.60
N GLY A 181 -11.01 -4.07 -16.48
CA GLY A 181 -10.68 -5.22 -15.67
C GLY A 181 -9.30 -5.11 -15.00
N ARG A 182 -8.90 -3.91 -14.58
CA ARG A 182 -7.59 -3.67 -13.94
C ARG A 182 -7.70 -3.66 -12.42
N TYR A 183 -8.56 -2.81 -11.88
CA TYR A 183 -8.65 -2.59 -10.44
C TYR A 183 -10.07 -2.65 -9.92
N ALA A 184 -10.22 -3.24 -8.74
CA ALA A 184 -11.37 -3.10 -7.85
C ALA A 184 -10.94 -2.34 -6.59
N VAL A 185 -11.91 -1.82 -5.84
CA VAL A 185 -11.68 -1.07 -4.60
C VAL A 185 -12.30 -1.82 -3.43
N THR A 186 -11.59 -1.84 -2.31
CA THR A 186 -12.07 -2.27 -0.99
C THR A 186 -11.57 -1.30 0.08
N SER A 187 -11.98 -1.47 1.33
CA SER A 187 -11.62 -0.54 2.40
C SER A 187 -11.43 -1.26 3.73
N LEU A 188 -10.47 -0.79 4.53
CA LEU A 188 -10.48 -0.98 5.98
C LEU A 188 -11.18 0.21 6.62
N ARG A 189 -12.08 -0.07 7.54
CA ARG A 189 -12.90 0.94 8.23
C ARG A 189 -13.01 0.61 9.72
N PRO A 190 -13.34 1.58 10.58
CA PRO A 190 -13.40 1.33 12.00
C PRO A 190 -14.46 0.28 12.34
N THR A 191 -14.21 -0.48 13.39
CA THR A 191 -15.24 -1.27 14.07
C THR A 191 -15.82 -0.43 15.21
N GLN A 192 -16.93 -0.85 15.81
CA GLN A 192 -17.45 -0.18 17.00
C GLN A 192 -16.42 -0.17 18.16
N SER A 193 -15.61 -1.22 18.26
CA SER A 193 -14.54 -1.33 19.27
C SER A 193 -13.39 -0.36 19.02
N THR A 194 -12.88 -0.27 17.78
CA THR A 194 -11.80 0.68 17.46
C THR A 194 -12.31 2.12 17.48
N TRP A 195 -13.57 2.34 17.08
CA TRP A 195 -14.23 3.65 17.19
C TRP A 195 -14.30 4.16 18.63
N ALA A 196 -14.63 3.30 19.60
CA ALA A 196 -14.62 3.66 21.01
C ALA A 196 -13.23 4.07 21.52
N GLN A 197 -12.17 3.64 20.84
CA GLN A 197 -10.78 3.98 21.11
C GLN A 197 -10.27 5.20 20.31
N GLY A 198 -11.15 5.82 19.52
CA GLY A 198 -10.83 7.03 18.75
C GLY A 198 -10.49 6.78 17.27
N ASP A 199 -10.55 5.54 16.80
CA ASP A 199 -10.37 5.24 15.37
C ASP A 199 -11.51 5.85 14.55
N ARG A 200 -11.14 6.66 13.56
CA ARG A 200 -12.07 7.31 12.62
C ARG A 200 -11.65 7.07 11.17
N ARG A 201 -10.61 6.27 10.94
CA ARG A 201 -9.93 6.22 9.66
C ARG A 201 -10.56 5.19 8.74
N VAL A 202 -10.71 5.57 7.48
CA VAL A 202 -10.94 4.67 6.35
C VAL A 202 -9.64 4.63 5.56
N SER A 203 -9.08 3.44 5.38
CA SER A 203 -7.96 3.21 4.47
C SER A 203 -8.51 2.52 3.23
N CYS A 204 -8.31 3.14 2.07
CA CYS A 204 -8.85 2.70 0.80
C CYS A 204 -7.80 1.87 0.06
N LEU A 205 -8.17 0.66 -0.31
CA LEU A 205 -7.28 -0.30 -0.93
C LEU A 205 -7.76 -0.63 -2.33
N LEU A 206 -6.84 -0.71 -3.27
CA LEU A 206 -7.10 -1.27 -4.59
C LEU A 206 -6.63 -2.72 -4.64
N THR A 207 -7.28 -3.52 -5.47
CA THR A 207 -6.95 -4.92 -5.73
C THR A 207 -7.22 -5.25 -7.19
N SER A 208 -6.78 -6.41 -7.68
CA SER A 208 -7.15 -6.84 -9.04
C SER A 208 -8.62 -7.26 -9.12
N VAL A 209 -9.32 -6.91 -10.20
CA VAL A 209 -10.73 -7.30 -10.39
C VAL A 209 -10.93 -8.82 -10.44
N ASP A 210 -9.94 -9.55 -10.92
CA ASP A 210 -9.98 -11.01 -11.08
C ASP A 210 -9.55 -11.74 -9.80
N GLY A 211 -9.21 -10.98 -8.75
CA GLY A 211 -8.66 -11.50 -7.52
C GLY A 211 -7.28 -12.11 -7.71
N GLY A 212 -6.54 -11.76 -8.77
CA GLY A 212 -5.12 -12.06 -8.94
C GLY A 212 -4.20 -11.08 -8.19
N ASP A 213 -2.91 -11.35 -8.26
CA ASP A 213 -1.89 -10.49 -7.67
C ASP A 213 -1.59 -9.29 -8.58
N LEU A 214 -1.37 -8.15 -7.96
CA LEU A 214 -0.82 -6.95 -8.58
C LEU A 214 0.71 -7.06 -8.61
N THR A 215 1.34 -6.31 -9.52
CA THR A 215 2.80 -6.17 -9.57
C THR A 215 3.14 -4.75 -10.01
N GLY A 216 4.00 -4.09 -9.24
CA GLY A 216 4.23 -2.65 -9.34
C GLY A 216 3.14 -1.86 -8.61
N SER A 217 3.46 -0.62 -8.25
CA SER A 217 2.49 0.32 -7.70
C SER A 217 1.53 0.81 -8.79
N ALA A 218 0.26 0.99 -8.43
CA ALA A 218 -0.77 1.60 -9.26
C ALA A 218 -0.68 3.14 -9.27
N ARG A 219 0.21 3.74 -8.48
CA ARG A 219 0.41 5.19 -8.44
C ARG A 219 0.82 5.70 -9.81
N SER A 220 0.11 6.73 -10.29
CA SER A 220 0.48 7.45 -11.51
C SER A 220 1.84 8.13 -11.34
N SER A 221 2.67 8.06 -12.37
CA SER A 221 3.96 8.77 -12.43
C SER A 221 3.82 10.28 -12.65
N ASP A 222 2.61 10.77 -12.91
CA ASP A 222 2.34 12.15 -13.32
C ASP A 222 1.91 13.09 -12.15
N GLY A 223 2.19 12.69 -10.91
CA GLY A 223 1.84 13.43 -9.68
C GLY A 223 2.84 14.50 -9.27
#